data_AF-A0A660YM67-F1
#
_entry.id   AF-A0A660YM67-F1
#
_cell.length_a   1.000
_cell.length_b   1.000
_cell.length_c   1.000
_cell.angle_alpha   90.00
_cell.angle_beta   90.00
_cell.angle_gamma   90.00
#
_symmetry.space_group_name_H-M   'P 1'
#
loop_
_entity.id
_entity.type
_entity.pdbx_description
1 polymer ?
#
loop_
_entity_poly.entity_id
_entity_poly.type
_entity_poly.pdbx_seq_one_letter_code
_entity_poly.pdbx_strand_id
1 'polypeptide(L)'
;MDGVMMFFRSFIRNEKGLTLTEIIVVLIIISILAVAAVDRFIDLSKAANRASCKTNQLSLRTAQTLINAKSMIENGTSHFATDLNELKPFLKDNKLPVCPSGGTYIIGPSGSISCSIPDHMIRK
;
A
#
# COMPACT_ATOMS: atom_id res chain seq x y z
N MET A 1 23.55 21.34 -4.23
CA MET A 1 24.10 20.20 -3.45
C MET A 1 24.71 20.70 -2.13
N ASP A 2 24.23 21.84 -1.64
CA ASP A 2 24.94 22.67 -0.65
C ASP A 2 24.37 22.54 0.78
N GLY A 3 23.18 21.93 0.92
CA GLY A 3 22.54 21.68 2.21
C GLY A 3 23.15 20.51 3.00
N VAL A 4 23.74 19.52 2.31
CA VAL A 4 24.36 18.33 2.96
C VAL A 4 25.65 18.73 3.69
N MET A 5 26.38 19.73 3.17
CA MET A 5 27.66 20.17 3.74
C MET A 5 27.50 20.94 5.07
N MET A 6 26.31 21.50 5.34
CA MET A 6 26.07 22.28 6.57
C MET A 6 25.73 21.40 7.78
N PHE A 7 25.14 20.21 7.57
CA PHE A 7 24.74 19.31 8.67
C PHE A 7 25.94 18.63 9.36
N PHE A 8 27.03 18.41 8.64
CA PHE A 8 28.22 17.72 9.15
C PHE A 8 29.18 18.61 9.98
N ARG A 9 28.98 19.94 10.03
CA ARG A 9 29.95 20.87 10.65
C ARG A 9 29.88 20.99 12.18
N SER A 10 28.87 20.42 12.86
CA SER A 10 28.63 20.73 14.29
C SER A 10 28.94 19.61 15.30
N PHE A 11 29.45 18.45 14.90
CA PHE A 11 29.62 17.31 15.81
C PHE A 11 31.04 17.08 16.37
N ILE A 12 32.03 17.92 16.04
CA ILE A 12 33.41 17.74 16.54
C ILE A 12 33.66 18.69 17.72
N ARG A 13 33.15 18.33 18.90
CA ARG A 13 33.69 18.79 20.20
C ARG A 13 34.52 17.65 20.79
N ASN A 14 35.74 17.98 21.18
CA ASN A 14 36.79 17.05 21.54
C ASN A 14 36.63 16.54 22.99
N GLU A 15 35.88 15.47 23.17
CA GLU A 15 35.76 14.75 24.45
C GLU A 15 35.89 13.24 24.16
N LYS A 16 37.06 12.65 24.45
CA LYS A 16 37.36 11.19 24.42
C LYS A 16 36.86 10.43 23.18
N GLY A 17 37.69 10.38 22.14
CA GLY A 17 37.40 9.67 20.89
C GLY A 17 37.26 8.16 21.05
N LEU A 18 36.22 7.60 20.43
CA LEU A 18 36.04 6.15 20.20
C LEU A 18 37.28 5.58 19.50
N THR A 19 37.70 4.37 19.87
CA THR A 19 38.88 3.75 19.24
C THR A 19 38.58 3.40 17.78
N LEU A 20 39.59 3.45 16.89
CA LEU A 20 39.41 3.14 15.46
C LEU A 20 38.90 1.70 15.25
N THR A 21 39.32 0.78 16.11
CA THR A 21 38.86 -0.61 16.15
C THR A 21 37.40 -0.76 16.54
N GLU A 22 36.88 0.13 17.38
CA GLU A 22 35.49 0.09 17.85
C GLU A 22 34.51 0.53 16.75
N ILE A 23 34.90 1.51 15.94
CA ILE A 23 34.10 1.86 14.76
C ILE A 23 34.14 0.73 13.72
N ILE A 24 35.29 0.07 13.51
CA ILE A 24 35.39 -1.04 12.55
C ILE A 24 34.49 -2.22 12.95
N VAL A 25 34.52 -2.65 14.22
CA VAL A 25 33.71 -3.79 14.64
C VAL A 25 32.22 -3.47 14.57
N VAL A 26 31.81 -2.23 14.90
CA VAL A 26 30.42 -1.78 14.77
C VAL A 26 30.00 -1.77 13.31
N LEU A 27 30.83 -1.24 12.40
CA LEU A 27 30.54 -1.24 10.96
C LEU A 27 30.37 -2.66 10.42
N ILE A 28 31.17 -3.63 10.87
CA ILE A 28 31.03 -5.03 10.48
C ILE A 28 29.68 -5.60 10.96
N ILE A 29 29.32 -5.36 12.22
CA ILE A 29 28.07 -5.87 12.79
C ILE A 29 26.85 -5.25 12.08
N ILE A 30 26.81 -3.92 11.91
CA ILE A 30 25.67 -3.27 11.24
C ILE A 30 25.57 -3.68 9.77
N SER A 31 26.68 -3.99 9.11
CA SER A 31 26.67 -4.44 7.71
C SER A 31 25.95 -5.78 7.57
N ILE A 32 26.19 -6.72 8.48
CA ILE A 32 25.52 -8.03 8.48
C ILE A 32 24.03 -7.87 8.82
N LEU A 33 23.72 -7.06 9.84
CA LEU A 33 22.33 -6.81 10.26
C LEU A 33 21.51 -6.11 9.18
N ALA A 34 22.12 -5.18 8.43
CA ALA A 34 21.44 -4.43 7.37
C ALA A 34 20.97 -5.35 6.24
N VAL A 35 21.80 -6.30 5.79
CA VAL A 35 21.43 -7.24 4.71
C VAL A 35 20.21 -8.07 5.13
N ALA A 36 20.23 -8.66 6.33
CA ALA A 36 19.12 -9.47 6.81
C ALA A 36 17.81 -8.66 6.98
N ALA A 37 17.90 -7.38 7.35
CA ALA A 37 16.75 -6.51 7.48
C ALA A 37 16.12 -6.14 6.13
N VAL A 38 16.93 -5.93 5.08
CA VAL A 38 16.45 -5.55 3.75
C VAL A 38 15.54 -6.62 3.15
N ASP A 39 15.96 -7.89 3.20
CA ASP A 39 15.17 -8.99 2.62
C ASP A 39 13.79 -9.09 3.29
N ARG A 40 13.75 -8.99 4.63
CA ARG A 40 12.50 -9.01 5.39
C ARG A 40 11.61 -7.80 5.10
N PHE A 41 12.20 -6.62 4.96
CA PHE A 41 11.46 -5.41 4.66
C PHE A 41 10.76 -5.48 3.29
N ILE A 42 11.41 -6.06 2.28
CA ILE A 42 10.84 -6.22 0.93
C ILE A 42 9.60 -7.12 0.96
N ASP A 43 9.67 -8.26 1.65
CA ASP A 43 8.56 -9.20 1.72
C ASP A 43 7.37 -8.64 2.50
N LEU A 44 7.63 -7.98 3.64
CA LEU A 44 6.60 -7.31 4.43
C LEU A 44 5.92 -6.19 3.63
N SER A 45 6.70 -5.42 2.86
CA SER A 45 6.18 -4.36 2.00
C SER A 45 5.26 -4.93 0.91
N LYS A 46 5.65 -6.04 0.27
CA LYS A 46 4.79 -6.74 -0.72
C LYS A 46 3.50 -7.25 -0.08
N ALA A 47 3.59 -7.88 1.08
CA ALA A 47 2.43 -8.38 1.82
C ALA A 47 1.48 -7.25 2.25
N ALA A 48 2.02 -6.12 2.72
CA ALA A 48 1.24 -4.94 3.09
C ALA A 48 0.53 -4.31 1.89
N ASN A 49 1.21 -4.21 0.74
CA ASN A 49 0.60 -3.72 -0.50
C ASN A 49 -0.51 -4.66 -0.99
N ARG A 50 -0.28 -5.98 -0.95
CA ARG A 50 -1.28 -7.00 -1.28
C ARG A 50 -2.52 -6.90 -0.38
N ALA A 51 -2.32 -6.80 0.93
CA ALA A 51 -3.39 -6.62 1.90
C ALA A 51 -4.18 -5.32 1.62
N SER A 52 -3.48 -4.22 1.34
CA SER A 52 -4.10 -2.95 0.98
C SER A 52 -4.95 -3.03 -0.30
N CYS A 53 -4.44 -3.67 -1.36
CA CYS A 53 -5.22 -3.87 -2.58
C CYS A 53 -6.43 -4.80 -2.35
N LYS A 54 -6.33 -5.78 -1.45
CA LYS A 54 -7.46 -6.64 -1.06
C LYS A 54 -8.52 -5.87 -0.28
N THR A 55 -8.11 -5.03 0.67
CA THR A 55 -9.03 -4.14 1.41
C THR A 55 -9.76 -3.19 0.48
N ASN A 56 -9.06 -2.57 -0.47
CA ASN A 56 -9.67 -1.71 -1.48
C ASN A 56 -10.72 -2.44 -2.33
N GLN A 57 -10.43 -3.68 -2.76
CA GLN A 57 -11.41 -4.52 -3.47
C GLN A 57 -12.64 -4.79 -2.61
N LEU A 58 -12.46 -5.04 -1.30
CA LEU A 58 -13.58 -5.23 -0.38
C LEU A 58 -14.41 -3.96 -0.23
N SER A 59 -13.79 -2.78 -0.11
CA SER A 59 -14.50 -1.51 -0.07
C SER A 59 -15.35 -1.28 -1.32
N LEU A 60 -14.82 -1.62 -2.51
CA LEU A 60 -15.55 -1.54 -3.77
C LEU A 60 -16.71 -2.55 -3.83
N ARG A 61 -16.54 -3.77 -3.28
CA ARG A 61 -17.62 -4.75 -3.14
C ARG A 61 -18.72 -4.25 -2.21
N THR A 62 -18.35 -3.62 -1.10
CA THR A 62 -19.31 -2.98 -0.20
C THR A 62 -20.07 -1.88 -0.92
N ALA A 63 -19.39 -1.03 -1.71
CA ALA A 63 -20.04 -0.02 -2.54
C ALA A 63 -21.01 -0.64 -3.57
N GLN A 64 -20.67 -1.79 -4.16
CA GLN A 64 -21.59 -2.55 -5.03
C GLN A 64 -22.83 -3.08 -4.28
N THR A 65 -22.66 -3.55 -3.05
CA THR A 65 -23.81 -3.95 -2.23
C THR A 65 -24.68 -2.75 -1.89
N LEU A 66 -24.09 -1.57 -1.66
CA LEU A 66 -24.82 -0.34 -1.35
C LEU A 66 -25.63 0.18 -2.56
N ILE A 67 -25.03 0.22 -3.76
CA ILE A 67 -25.77 0.63 -4.97
C ILE A 67 -26.90 -0.35 -5.29
N ASN A 68 -26.66 -1.65 -5.11
CA ASN A 68 -27.70 -2.67 -5.29
C ASN A 68 -28.84 -2.48 -4.27
N ALA A 69 -28.51 -2.28 -2.99
CA ALA A 69 -29.50 -2.02 -1.95
C ALA A 69 -30.31 -0.74 -2.24
N LYS A 70 -29.66 0.33 -2.69
CA LYS A 70 -30.32 1.58 -3.10
C LYS A 70 -31.28 1.35 -4.28
N SER A 71 -30.84 0.65 -5.32
CA SER A 71 -31.68 0.34 -6.48
C SER A 71 -32.88 -0.53 -6.13
N MET A 72 -32.73 -1.47 -5.20
CA MET A 72 -33.85 -2.28 -4.71
C MET A 72 -34.89 -1.43 -3.98
N ILE A 73 -34.48 -0.40 -3.25
CA ILE A 73 -35.39 0.52 -2.56
C ILE A 73 -36.08 1.48 -3.53
N GLU A 74 -35.33 2.05 -4.49
CA GLU A 74 -35.85 3.06 -5.41
C GLU A 74 -36.65 2.47 -6.58
N ASN A 75 -36.15 1.37 -7.16
CA ASN A 75 -36.64 0.81 -8.42
C ASN A 75 -37.16 -0.62 -8.28
N GLY A 76 -37.09 -1.23 -7.08
CA GLY A 76 -37.51 -2.62 -6.86
C GLY A 76 -36.69 -3.67 -7.62
N THR A 77 -35.52 -3.28 -8.17
CA THR A 77 -34.72 -4.12 -9.06
C THR A 77 -33.26 -4.16 -8.63
N SER A 78 -32.61 -5.31 -8.86
CA SER A 78 -31.18 -5.49 -8.59
C SER A 78 -30.36 -4.74 -9.62
N HIS A 79 -29.44 -3.89 -9.15
CA HIS A 79 -28.48 -3.20 -10.01
C HIS A 79 -27.07 -3.41 -9.49
N PHE A 80 -26.20 -3.94 -10.33
CA PHE A 80 -24.77 -4.00 -10.07
C PHE A 80 -24.08 -3.01 -11.00
N ALA A 81 -23.30 -2.10 -10.43
CA ALA A 81 -22.46 -1.19 -11.20
C ALA A 81 -21.60 -1.97 -12.19
N THR A 82 -21.61 -1.54 -13.45
CA THR A 82 -20.80 -2.09 -14.54
C THR A 82 -19.55 -1.26 -14.76
N ASP A 83 -19.59 0.01 -14.37
CA ASP A 83 -18.49 0.94 -14.43
C ASP A 83 -18.07 1.41 -13.02
N LEU A 84 -16.76 1.61 -12.82
CA LEU A 84 -16.23 2.06 -11.54
C LEU A 84 -16.68 3.48 -11.17
N ASN A 85 -17.02 4.33 -12.14
CA ASN A 85 -17.48 5.68 -11.85
C ASN A 85 -18.86 5.67 -11.17
N GLU A 86 -19.69 4.65 -11.39
CA GLU A 86 -20.97 4.48 -10.68
C GLU A 86 -20.77 4.27 -9.17
N LEU A 87 -19.61 3.76 -8.76
CA LEU A 87 -19.28 3.48 -7.36
C LEU A 87 -18.71 4.70 -6.63
N LYS A 88 -18.19 5.70 -7.35
CA LYS A 88 -17.65 6.94 -6.76
C LYS A 88 -18.56 7.57 -5.70
N PRO A 89 -19.87 7.81 -5.94
CA PRO A 89 -20.75 8.43 -4.93
C PRO A 89 -20.91 7.62 -3.64
N PHE A 90 -20.55 6.33 -3.65
CA PHE A 90 -20.64 5.44 -2.49
C PHE A 90 -19.28 5.24 -1.80
N LEU A 91 -18.24 5.95 -2.24
CA LEU A 91 -16.90 5.89 -1.70
C LEU A 91 -16.53 7.19 -1.01
N LYS A 92 -15.64 7.08 -0.03
CA LYS A 92 -15.11 8.24 0.69
C LYS A 92 -14.46 9.21 -0.31
N ASP A 93 -14.81 10.50 -0.19
CA ASP A 93 -14.32 11.59 -1.03
C ASP A 93 -14.61 11.45 -2.54
N ASN A 94 -15.60 10.63 -2.93
CA ASN A 94 -15.93 10.34 -4.33
C ASN A 94 -14.76 9.84 -5.18
N LYS A 95 -13.74 9.26 -4.53
CA LYS A 95 -12.49 8.87 -5.16
C LYS A 95 -12.35 7.36 -5.20
N LEU A 96 -11.91 6.86 -6.35
CA LEU A 96 -11.57 5.45 -6.51
C LEU A 96 -10.23 5.15 -5.84
N PRO A 97 -10.14 4.09 -5.02
CA PRO A 97 -8.87 3.66 -4.48
C PRO A 97 -7.93 3.24 -5.61
N VAL A 98 -6.63 3.41 -5.39
CA VAL A 98 -5.58 2.94 -6.29
C VAL A 98 -4.83 1.80 -5.58
N CYS A 99 -4.49 0.73 -6.29
CA CYS A 99 -3.67 -0.33 -5.70
C CYS A 99 -2.23 0.20 -5.52
N PRO A 100 -1.63 0.15 -4.32
CA PRO A 100 -0.27 0.63 -4.08
C PRO A 100 0.81 -0.02 -4.95
N SER A 101 0.54 -1.20 -5.51
CA SER A 101 1.42 -1.87 -6.47
C SER A 101 1.20 -1.47 -7.93
N GLY A 102 0.40 -0.44 -8.20
CA GLY A 102 0.16 0.10 -9.56
C GLY A 102 -0.95 -0.59 -10.35
N GLY A 103 -1.71 -1.49 -9.73
CA GLY A 103 -2.81 -2.20 -10.38
C GLY A 103 -4.09 -1.36 -10.49
N THR A 104 -4.88 -1.63 -11.53
CA THR A 104 -6.25 -1.11 -11.68
C THR A 104 -7.28 -2.13 -11.19
N TYR A 105 -8.45 -1.65 -10.79
CA TYR A 105 -9.58 -2.52 -10.46
C TYR A 105 -10.46 -2.70 -11.69
N ILE A 106 -11.02 -3.90 -11.86
CA ILE A 106 -11.94 -4.24 -12.92
C ILE A 106 -13.19 -4.89 -12.32
N ILE A 107 -14.34 -4.58 -12.91
CA ILE A 107 -15.62 -5.17 -12.53
C ILE A 107 -15.89 -6.34 -13.46
N GLY A 108 -15.93 -7.54 -12.87
CA GLY A 108 -16.34 -8.75 -13.58
C GLY A 108 -17.86 -8.88 -13.67
N PRO A 109 -18.35 -9.78 -14.55
CA PRO A 109 -19.78 -10.05 -14.69
C PRO A 109 -20.36 -10.45 -13.33
N SER A 110 -21.55 -9.94 -13.00
CA SER A 110 -22.21 -10.08 -11.69
C SER A 110 -21.65 -9.21 -10.56
N GLY A 111 -20.89 -8.16 -10.88
CA GLY A 111 -20.38 -7.22 -9.89
C GLY A 111 -19.27 -7.80 -9.02
N SER A 112 -18.33 -8.56 -9.59
CA SER A 112 -17.16 -9.03 -8.84
C SER A 112 -16.00 -8.07 -9.03
N ILE A 113 -15.53 -7.41 -7.95
CA ILE A 113 -14.33 -6.57 -8.02
C ILE A 113 -13.06 -7.43 -8.00
N SER A 114 -12.18 -7.22 -8.97
CA SER A 114 -10.85 -7.83 -9.01
C SER A 114 -9.78 -6.80 -9.36
N CYS A 115 -8.53 -7.08 -8.99
CA CYS A 115 -7.37 -6.28 -9.34
C CYS A 115 -6.67 -6.87 -10.57
N SER A 116 -6.12 -6.03 -11.44
CA SER A 116 -5.35 -6.45 -12.62
C SER A 116 -4.05 -7.20 -12.28
N ILE A 117 -3.56 -7.10 -11.03
CA ILE A 117 -2.36 -7.79 -10.57
C ILE A 117 -2.73 -9.22 -10.13
N PRO A 118 -2.14 -10.28 -10.73
CA PRO A 118 -2.48 -11.68 -10.43
C PRO A 118 -2.35 -12.05 -8.95
N ASP A 119 -1.31 -11.58 -8.27
CA ASP A 119 -1.06 -11.91 -6.86
C ASP A 119 -2.11 -11.30 -5.90
N HIS A 120 -2.86 -10.28 -6.34
CA HIS A 120 -3.81 -9.53 -5.52
C HIS A 120 -5.26 -9.96 -5.72
N MET A 121 -5.51 -11.01 -6.50
CA MET A 121 -6.86 -11.52 -6.76
C MET A 121 -7.45 -12.20 -5.52
N ILE A 122 -8.68 -11.82 -5.16
CA ILE A 122 -9.46 -12.53 -4.15
C ILE A 122 -10.00 -13.81 -4.82
N ARG A 123 -9.31 -14.94 -4.63
CA ARG A 123 -9.84 -16.26 -4.95
C ARG A 123 -11.09 -16.49 -4.09
N LYS A 124 -12.20 -16.86 -4.73
CA LYS A 124 -13.45 -17.26 -4.07
C LYS A 124 -13.23 -18.47 -3.17
#